data_AF-A0A4U8S556-F1
#
_entry.id   AF-A0A4U8S556-F1
#
_cell.length_a   1.000
_cell.length_b   1.000
_cell.length_c   1.000
_cell.angle_alpha   90.00
_cell.angle_beta   90.00
_cell.angle_gamma   90.00
#
_symmetry.space_group_name_H-M   'P 1'
#
loop_
_entity.id
_entity.type
_entity.pdbx_description
1 polymer ?
#
loop_
_entity_poly.entity_id
_entity_poly.type
_entity_poly.pdbx_seq_one_letter_code
_entity_poly.pdbx_strand_id
1 'polypeptide(L)'
;MSSRLFLYLKGFPMSKGSQIHKRFGLKFAIAYKARKIKKKIASQVFYQSLQMPYLILHSQNPKSFKEKWRIYRTLRKYKILITHSKSLAFILKQDILQWLESKECKEQYLDTNHPYPPLLNPKNIDYLNIPAELAWEMNLPLPPYYDLIWLKLDGNGHNAYRKFMELCKINNVNQEWTTQDDKKTHYIPCYHALLTNPNAYNLISVHEYFTPSHAKFCALIDKKVPAICNVRDPIETFKHFLNHLDSWDCTPLTKRFNLTCHYKDLFPTLSYAACHTENPSSLFSSKVPLISSLYIYSHAGWQNQSISFYKRLEYLKNLTHIEYIDMSEISKDKAFDTWIRLANQFGFTPPKLEDKYIFEGRINNNTGEFMHFPVVLYAHPNDIEKTTEDLTSLSLKGGIEIVLTLKQRITQEQRESYQDITDFTFETPLSYREIRILIKNEELSTLKANAKLLTRIKEFLAGYIAAYHNELARIKAALITPQDILEYLKKDEHKNLRKEIKENLAKSLEDVQNKRPDIVESWKYYQEFVKICQKNLQ
;
A
#
# COMPACT_ATOMS: atom_id res chain seq x y z
N MET A 1 55.67 4.54 -3.27
CA MET A 1 55.32 5.38 -2.09
C MET A 1 54.47 6.55 -2.58
N SER A 2 53.34 6.81 -1.93
CA SER A 2 52.44 7.97 -2.14
C SER A 2 51.70 8.09 -3.48
N SER A 3 50.51 7.46 -3.57
CA SER A 3 49.31 8.00 -4.24
C SER A 3 48.13 7.01 -4.12
N ARG A 4 47.67 6.80 -2.88
CA ARG A 4 46.40 6.14 -2.57
C ARG A 4 45.75 6.92 -1.44
N LEU A 5 44.93 7.93 -1.74
CA LEU A 5 43.91 8.41 -0.81
C LEU A 5 42.90 9.40 -1.42
N PHE A 6 42.34 9.15 -2.61
CA PHE A 6 41.16 9.92 -3.06
C PHE A 6 40.33 9.06 -3.99
N LEU A 7 39.24 8.46 -3.47
CA LEU A 7 38.00 8.04 -4.15
C LEU A 7 37.30 6.91 -3.35
N TYR A 8 36.90 7.19 -2.10
CA TYR A 8 36.00 6.29 -1.35
C TYR A 8 35.06 7.07 -0.43
N LEU A 9 34.32 8.05 -0.97
CA LEU A 9 33.19 8.70 -0.28
C LEU A 9 32.12 9.17 -1.29
N LYS A 10 31.55 8.24 -2.05
CA LYS A 10 30.17 8.38 -2.58
C LYS A 10 29.30 7.49 -1.69
N GLY A 11 28.36 7.92 -0.89
CA GLY A 11 27.86 9.25 -0.55
C GLY A 11 26.67 8.96 0.35
N PHE A 12 26.86 8.97 1.68
CA PHE A 12 25.72 8.96 2.59
C PHE A 12 24.81 10.13 2.21
N PRO A 13 23.49 9.95 2.11
CA PRO A 13 22.59 11.06 1.80
C PRO A 13 22.85 12.19 2.81
N MET A 14 23.32 13.34 2.31
CA MET A 14 23.59 14.50 3.15
C MET A 14 22.37 14.77 4.02
N SER A 15 22.57 14.94 5.33
CA SER A 15 21.46 15.25 6.23
C SER A 15 20.72 16.50 5.73
N LYS A 16 19.40 16.58 5.91
CA LYS A 16 18.61 17.74 5.48
C LYS A 16 19.14 19.07 6.03
N GLY A 17 19.76 19.05 7.22
CA GLY A 17 20.45 20.21 7.80
C GLY A 17 21.71 20.61 7.01
N SER A 18 22.51 19.63 6.58
CA SER A 18 23.69 19.85 5.72
C SER A 18 23.30 20.34 4.32
N GLN A 19 22.19 19.83 3.76
CA GLN A 19 21.63 20.31 2.50
C GLN A 19 21.18 21.77 2.61
N ILE A 20 20.48 22.13 3.69
CA ILE A 20 20.06 23.52 3.96
C ILE A 20 21.27 24.42 4.16
N HIS A 21 22.30 23.96 4.88
CA HIS A 21 23.54 24.73 5.04
C HIS A 21 24.19 25.02 3.68
N LYS A 22 24.35 24.01 2.84
CA LYS A 22 24.97 24.14 1.53
C LYS A 22 24.18 25.05 0.58
N ARG A 23 22.85 25.03 0.65
CA ARG A 23 21.98 25.78 -0.28
C ARG A 23 21.57 27.17 0.20
N PHE A 24 21.42 27.35 1.51
CA PHE A 24 20.86 28.57 2.11
C PHE A 24 21.75 29.18 3.19
N GLY A 25 22.87 28.55 3.56
CA GLY A 25 23.82 29.07 4.54
C GLY A 25 23.56 28.63 5.98
N LEU A 26 24.54 28.90 6.85
CA LEU A 26 24.61 28.39 8.23
C LEU A 26 23.43 28.85 9.10
N LYS A 27 23.00 30.12 8.94
CA LYS A 27 21.87 30.70 9.68
C LYS A 27 20.59 29.86 9.54
N PHE A 28 20.25 29.44 8.33
CA PHE A 28 19.05 28.65 8.06
C PHE A 28 19.18 27.20 8.54
N ALA A 29 20.39 26.63 8.47
CA ALA A 29 20.67 25.30 9.01
C ALA A 29 20.56 25.26 10.54
N ILE A 30 21.08 26.28 11.24
CA ILE A 30 20.94 26.44 12.69
C ILE A 30 19.46 26.66 13.03
N ALA A 31 18.74 27.54 12.34
CA ALA A 31 17.32 27.76 12.57
C ALA A 31 16.46 26.49 12.35
N TYR A 32 16.82 25.66 11.36
CA TYR A 32 16.19 24.35 11.16
C TYR A 32 16.48 23.39 12.31
N LYS A 33 17.75 23.28 12.74
CA LYS A 33 18.16 22.42 13.85
C LYS A 33 17.53 22.86 15.18
N ALA A 34 17.49 24.17 15.44
CA ALA A 34 16.81 24.77 16.59
C ALA A 34 15.31 24.47 16.59
N ARG A 35 14.61 24.62 15.45
CA ARG A 35 13.20 24.23 15.31
C ARG A 35 12.99 22.73 15.58
N LYS A 36 13.86 21.86 15.07
CA LYS A 36 13.80 20.41 15.31
C LYS A 36 13.99 20.06 16.79
N ILE A 37 14.98 20.67 17.44
CA ILE A 37 15.24 20.50 18.87
C ILE A 37 14.05 21.01 19.70
N LYS A 38 13.53 22.20 19.39
CA LYS A 38 12.33 22.74 20.05
C LYS A 38 11.13 21.80 19.92
N LYS A 39 10.89 21.24 18.73
CA LYS A 39 9.83 20.24 18.51
C LYS A 39 10.05 18.97 19.34
N LYS A 40 11.30 18.48 19.41
CA LYS A 40 11.68 17.31 20.22
C LYS A 40 11.47 17.55 21.72
N ILE A 41 11.85 18.72 22.22
CA ILE A 41 11.64 19.13 23.61
C ILE A 41 10.14 19.24 23.93
N ALA A 42 9.37 19.91 23.07
CA ALA A 42 7.92 20.06 23.24
C ALA A 42 7.15 18.72 23.17
N SER A 43 7.71 17.68 22.54
CA SER A 43 7.11 16.34 22.53
C SER A 43 7.36 15.52 23.80
N GLN A 44 8.23 15.96 24.71
CA GLN A 44 8.49 15.23 25.95
C GLN A 44 7.36 15.44 26.96
N VAL A 45 6.87 14.34 27.54
CA VAL A 45 5.77 14.31 28.52
C VAL A 45 6.01 15.28 29.69
N PHE A 46 7.25 15.39 30.16
CA PHE A 46 7.63 16.33 31.22
C PHE A 46 7.33 17.78 30.84
N TYR A 47 7.79 18.23 29.66
CA TYR A 47 7.51 19.58 29.18
C TYR A 47 6.03 19.83 28.95
N GLN A 48 5.32 18.85 28.38
CA GLN A 48 3.87 18.94 28.19
C GLN A 48 3.12 19.07 29.53
N SER A 49 3.59 18.38 30.57
CA SER A 49 3.02 18.45 31.92
C SER A 49 3.23 19.80 32.60
N LEU A 50 4.28 20.55 32.23
CA LEU A 50 4.52 21.91 32.69
C LEU A 50 3.78 22.95 31.83
N GLN A 51 3.63 22.67 30.54
CA GLN A 51 3.01 23.58 29.57
C GLN A 51 1.49 23.69 29.77
N MET A 52 0.81 22.58 30.00
CA MET A 52 -0.64 22.57 30.18
C MET A 52 -1.15 23.46 31.35
N PRO A 53 -0.60 23.38 32.59
CA PRO A 53 -1.04 24.26 33.66
C PRO A 53 -0.73 25.73 33.34
N TYR A 54 0.40 26.04 32.71
CA TYR A 54 0.70 27.40 32.23
C TYR A 54 -0.38 27.91 31.25
N LEU A 55 -0.75 27.10 30.25
CA LEU A 55 -1.80 27.47 29.28
C LEU A 55 -3.17 27.65 29.94
N ILE A 56 -3.49 26.87 30.96
CA ILE A 56 -4.76 26.97 31.71
C ILE A 56 -4.81 28.29 32.48
N LEU A 57 -3.71 28.66 33.16
CA LEU A 57 -3.61 29.91 33.91
C LEU A 57 -3.71 31.14 33.01
N HIS A 58 -3.11 31.09 31.83
CA HIS A 58 -3.09 32.20 30.87
C HIS A 58 -4.26 32.15 29.87
N SER A 59 -5.24 31.26 30.09
CA SER A 59 -6.42 31.18 29.24
C SER A 59 -7.38 32.34 29.52
N GLN A 60 -7.84 33.01 28.46
CA GLN A 60 -8.86 34.08 28.52
C GLN A 60 -10.29 33.55 28.77
N ASN A 61 -10.44 32.30 29.20
CA ASN A 61 -11.75 31.70 29.44
C ASN A 61 -12.41 32.26 30.72
N PRO A 62 -13.73 32.49 30.76
CA PRO A 62 -14.42 33.11 31.91
C PRO A 62 -14.54 32.20 33.15
N LYS A 63 -14.29 30.88 33.05
CA LYS A 63 -14.36 29.96 34.20
C LYS A 63 -13.41 30.39 35.32
N SER A 64 -13.84 30.15 36.56
CA SER A 64 -13.05 30.48 37.75
C SER A 64 -11.73 29.69 37.78
N PHE A 65 -10.72 30.22 38.49
CA PHE A 65 -9.46 29.50 38.72
C PHE A 65 -9.70 28.10 39.29
N LYS A 66 -10.62 27.98 40.25
CA LYS A 66 -10.97 26.71 40.90
C LYS A 66 -11.49 25.67 39.90
N GLU A 67 -12.37 26.07 38.97
CA GLU A 67 -12.89 25.20 37.93
C GLU A 67 -11.83 24.83 36.89
N LYS A 68 -11.07 25.81 36.40
CA LYS A 68 -9.93 25.60 35.49
C LYS A 68 -8.93 24.60 36.07
N TRP A 69 -8.63 24.71 37.37
CA TRP A 69 -7.73 23.81 38.07
C TRP A 69 -8.34 22.43 38.33
N ARG A 70 -9.65 22.34 38.57
CA ARG A 70 -10.38 21.06 38.65
C ARG A 70 -10.33 20.32 37.31
N ILE A 71 -10.54 21.02 36.20
CA ILE A 71 -10.37 20.48 34.84
C ILE A 71 -8.94 19.96 34.65
N TYR A 72 -7.92 20.77 34.95
CA TYR A 72 -6.52 20.36 34.86
C TYR A 72 -6.24 19.06 35.63
N ARG A 73 -6.64 18.99 36.91
CA ARG A 73 -6.44 17.81 37.76
C ARG A 73 -7.14 16.59 37.20
N THR A 74 -8.35 16.76 36.67
CA THR A 74 -9.13 15.66 36.08
C THR A 74 -8.46 15.14 34.82
N LEU A 75 -8.04 16.01 33.90
CA LEU A 75 -7.31 15.62 32.70
C LEU A 75 -5.99 14.91 33.05
N ARG A 76 -5.25 15.41 34.05
CA ARG A 76 -4.02 14.76 34.55
C ARG A 76 -4.28 13.39 35.19
N LYS A 77 -5.37 13.23 35.94
CA LYS A 77 -5.78 11.94 36.52
C LYS A 77 -5.93 10.88 35.43
N TYR A 78 -6.48 11.26 34.28
CA TYR A 78 -6.67 10.37 33.13
C TYR A 78 -5.51 10.39 32.13
N LYS A 79 -4.33 10.93 32.53
CA LYS A 79 -3.11 11.01 31.70
C LYS A 79 -3.28 11.78 30.39
N ILE A 80 -4.22 12.72 30.33
CA ILE A 80 -4.52 13.55 29.16
C ILE A 80 -3.71 14.85 29.25
N LEU A 81 -2.96 15.14 28.19
CA LEU A 81 -2.11 16.32 28.08
C LEU A 81 -2.49 17.15 26.86
N ILE A 82 -2.84 18.41 27.09
CA ILE A 82 -3.29 19.34 26.05
C ILE A 82 -2.33 20.51 26.02
N THR A 83 -1.56 20.58 24.93
CA THR A 83 -0.46 21.55 24.79
C THR A 83 -0.70 22.59 23.71
N HIS A 84 -1.86 22.52 23.05
CA HIS A 84 -2.30 23.50 22.07
C HIS A 84 -3.31 24.48 22.69
N SER A 85 -3.00 25.77 22.67
CA SER A 85 -3.79 26.81 23.36
C SER A 85 -5.23 26.92 22.84
N LYS A 86 -5.45 26.79 21.52
CA LYS A 86 -6.80 26.83 20.95
C LYS A 86 -7.64 25.64 21.40
N SER A 87 -7.04 24.46 21.44
CA SER A 87 -7.71 23.23 21.86
C SER A 87 -8.11 23.29 23.33
N LEU A 88 -7.20 23.79 24.16
CA LEU A 88 -7.50 24.05 25.55
C LEU A 88 -8.60 25.09 25.72
N ALA A 89 -8.56 26.20 24.98
CA ALA A 89 -9.58 27.24 25.03
C ALA A 89 -10.96 26.71 24.64
N PHE A 90 -11.04 25.83 23.64
CA PHE A 90 -12.27 25.14 23.27
C PHE A 90 -12.78 24.25 24.40
N ILE A 91 -11.92 23.38 24.94
CA ILE A 91 -12.28 22.43 26.00
C ILE A 91 -12.77 23.14 27.26
N LEU A 92 -12.15 24.27 27.63
CA LEU A 92 -12.58 25.05 28.78
C LEU A 92 -13.98 25.66 28.59
N LYS A 93 -14.49 25.78 27.36
CA LYS A 93 -15.89 26.21 27.09
C LYS A 93 -16.90 25.07 27.19
N GLN A 94 -16.45 23.82 27.21
CA GLN A 94 -17.32 22.64 27.26
C GLN A 94 -17.52 22.15 28.70
N ASP A 95 -18.57 21.36 28.93
CA ASP A 95 -18.88 20.74 30.22
C ASP A 95 -18.23 19.36 30.39
N ILE A 96 -16.91 19.33 30.16
CA ILE A 96 -16.12 18.09 30.21
C ILE A 96 -16.15 17.38 31.57
N LEU A 97 -16.30 18.12 32.68
CA LEU A 97 -16.34 17.53 34.01
C LEU A 97 -17.61 16.71 34.20
N GLN A 98 -18.76 17.22 33.72
CA GLN A 98 -20.03 16.50 33.79
C GLN A 98 -19.95 15.18 33.03
N TRP A 99 -19.35 15.18 31.84
CA TRP A 99 -19.12 13.97 31.07
C TRP A 99 -18.17 13.00 31.77
N LEU A 100 -16.96 13.43 32.13
CA LEU A 100 -15.93 12.56 32.73
C LEU A 100 -16.34 12.02 34.11
N GLU A 101 -17.25 12.68 34.82
CA GLU A 101 -17.79 12.24 36.10
C GLU A 101 -19.08 11.41 35.96
N SER A 102 -19.67 11.37 34.77
CA SER A 102 -20.88 10.60 34.47
C SER A 102 -20.67 9.10 34.64
N LYS A 103 -21.75 8.39 34.97
CA LYS A 103 -21.77 6.93 35.06
C LYS A 103 -21.39 6.29 33.71
N GLU A 104 -21.96 6.81 32.62
CA GLU A 104 -21.72 6.33 31.25
C GLU A 104 -20.22 6.39 30.88
N CYS A 105 -19.56 7.54 31.09
CA CYS A 105 -18.14 7.67 30.76
C CYS A 105 -17.26 6.74 31.60
N LYS A 106 -17.57 6.61 32.90
CA LYS A 106 -16.84 5.74 33.81
C LYS A 106 -16.92 4.28 33.37
N GLU A 107 -18.13 3.77 33.21
CA GLU A 107 -18.36 2.36 32.86
C GLU A 107 -17.82 2.02 31.47
N GLN A 108 -17.96 2.92 30.49
CA GLN A 108 -17.54 2.63 29.12
C GLN A 108 -16.03 2.78 28.91
N TYR A 109 -15.38 3.80 29.52
CA TYR A 109 -14.01 4.18 29.17
C TYR A 109 -13.03 4.13 30.34
N LEU A 110 -13.42 4.53 31.56
CA LEU A 110 -12.46 4.70 32.65
C LEU A 110 -12.26 3.39 33.43
N ASP A 111 -13.34 2.70 33.75
CA ASP A 111 -13.34 1.45 34.50
C ASP A 111 -12.83 0.28 33.64
N THR A 112 -13.01 0.38 32.32
CA THR A 112 -12.41 -0.52 31.31
C THR A 112 -10.94 -0.20 31.02
N ASN A 113 -10.38 0.85 31.63
CA ASN A 113 -9.03 1.35 31.39
C ASN A 113 -8.74 1.60 29.91
N HIS A 114 -9.72 2.16 29.18
CA HIS A 114 -9.59 2.51 27.77
C HIS A 114 -8.39 3.45 27.59
N PRO A 115 -7.48 3.20 26.62
CA PRO A 115 -6.23 3.96 26.53
C PRO A 115 -6.43 5.43 26.12
N TYR A 116 -7.57 5.75 25.51
CA TYR A 116 -7.89 7.09 25.00
C TYR A 116 -9.36 7.46 25.29
N PRO A 117 -9.75 7.76 26.54
CA PRO A 117 -11.12 8.13 26.86
C PRO A 117 -11.49 9.48 26.19
N PRO A 118 -12.66 9.60 25.54
CA PRO A 118 -13.09 10.83 24.89
C PRO A 118 -13.40 11.92 25.93
N LEU A 119 -13.00 13.16 25.64
CA LEU A 119 -13.22 14.30 26.54
C LEU A 119 -14.64 14.88 26.49
N LEU A 120 -15.40 14.54 25.45
CA LEU A 120 -16.81 14.90 25.28
C LEU A 120 -17.60 13.62 25.04
N ASN A 121 -18.90 13.64 25.32
CA ASN A 121 -19.76 12.51 25.02
C ASN A 121 -19.89 12.36 23.49
N PRO A 122 -19.37 11.27 22.87
CA PRO A 122 -19.40 11.10 21.42
C PRO A 122 -20.81 11.03 20.82
N LYS A 123 -21.83 10.67 21.64
CA LYS A 123 -23.23 10.58 21.22
C LYS A 123 -23.94 11.93 21.15
N ASN A 124 -23.42 12.94 21.85
CA ASN A 124 -24.07 14.25 22.02
C ASN A 124 -23.28 15.39 21.38
N ILE A 125 -22.39 15.08 20.43
CA ILE A 125 -21.60 16.07 19.71
C ILE A 125 -21.95 16.09 18.22
N ASP A 126 -21.91 17.29 17.65
CA ASP A 126 -21.92 17.46 16.20
C ASP A 126 -20.47 17.51 15.70
N TYR A 127 -20.07 16.43 15.03
CA TYR A 127 -18.75 16.28 14.43
C TYR A 127 -18.44 17.36 13.37
N LEU A 128 -19.45 17.97 12.73
CA LEU A 128 -19.26 19.04 11.75
C LEU A 128 -18.69 20.32 12.38
N ASN A 129 -18.96 20.54 13.67
CA ASN A 129 -18.52 21.74 14.39
C ASN A 129 -17.16 21.58 15.07
N ILE A 130 -16.52 20.40 14.95
CA ILE A 130 -15.25 20.10 15.60
C ILE A 130 -14.18 19.84 14.52
N PRO A 131 -13.12 20.67 14.45
CA PRO A 131 -11.98 20.40 13.58
C PRO A 131 -11.34 19.04 13.89
N ALA A 132 -10.94 18.28 12.86
CA ALA A 132 -10.40 16.93 13.02
C ALA A 132 -9.15 16.88 13.93
N GLU A 133 -8.27 17.90 13.88
CA GLU A 133 -7.11 18.00 14.77
C GLU A 133 -7.49 18.08 16.24
N LEU A 134 -8.58 18.78 16.52
CA LEU A 134 -9.11 18.98 17.86
C LEU A 134 -9.82 17.70 18.32
N ALA A 135 -10.61 17.06 17.45
CA ALA A 135 -11.23 15.77 17.72
C ALA A 135 -10.18 14.72 18.11
N TRP A 136 -9.06 14.64 17.38
CA TRP A 136 -7.93 13.80 17.74
C TRP A 136 -7.35 14.13 19.12
N GLU A 137 -7.12 15.41 19.43
CA GLU A 137 -6.55 15.84 20.72
C GLU A 137 -7.48 15.54 21.90
N MET A 138 -8.79 15.55 21.65
CA MET A 138 -9.83 15.24 22.62
C MET A 138 -10.17 13.74 22.70
N ASN A 139 -9.42 12.88 21.98
CA ASN A 139 -9.68 11.44 21.87
C ASN A 139 -11.11 11.12 21.40
N LEU A 140 -11.71 11.95 20.54
CA LEU A 140 -13.02 11.64 20.00
C LEU A 140 -12.90 10.45 19.02
N PRO A 141 -13.84 9.49 19.05
CA PRO A 141 -13.87 8.45 18.04
C PRO A 141 -14.19 9.05 16.67
N LEU A 142 -13.90 8.32 15.59
CA LEU A 142 -14.28 8.76 14.25
C LEU A 142 -15.80 8.93 14.11
N PRO A 143 -16.28 9.86 13.26
CA PRO A 143 -17.69 9.97 12.93
C PRO A 143 -18.26 8.60 12.53
N PRO A 144 -19.44 8.19 13.03
CA PRO A 144 -19.93 6.81 12.90
C PRO A 144 -20.53 6.49 11.50
N TYR A 145 -20.02 7.14 10.46
CA TYR A 145 -20.47 6.99 9.07
C TYR A 145 -19.65 5.95 8.29
N TYR A 146 -19.28 4.82 8.90
CA TYR A 146 -18.57 3.71 8.24
C TYR A 146 -19.22 2.36 8.54
N ASP A 147 -19.07 1.42 7.63
CA ASP A 147 -19.86 0.17 7.62
C ASP A 147 -18.97 -1.08 7.71
N LEU A 148 -17.71 -0.97 7.27
CA LEU A 148 -16.78 -2.10 7.21
C LEU A 148 -15.35 -1.67 7.53
N ILE A 149 -14.58 -2.57 8.11
CA ILE A 149 -13.13 -2.41 8.31
C ILE A 149 -12.38 -3.39 7.42
N TRP A 150 -11.33 -2.93 6.77
CA TRP A 150 -10.39 -3.81 6.07
C TRP A 150 -9.08 -3.92 6.85
N LEU A 151 -8.84 -5.11 7.42
CA LEU A 151 -7.57 -5.46 8.05
C LEU A 151 -6.56 -5.82 6.96
N LYS A 152 -6.02 -4.78 6.31
CA LYS A 152 -5.11 -4.91 5.18
C LYS A 152 -3.82 -5.61 5.61
N LEU A 153 -3.43 -6.62 4.83
CA LEU A 153 -2.14 -7.28 4.88
C LEU A 153 -1.39 -7.04 3.57
N ASP A 154 -0.11 -6.68 3.68
CA ASP A 154 0.72 -6.46 2.52
C ASP A 154 1.15 -7.79 1.89
N GLY A 155 1.39 -7.78 0.59
CA GLY A 155 1.62 -8.99 -0.19
C GLY A 155 0.41 -9.92 -0.37
N ASN A 156 -0.77 -9.59 0.17
CA ASN A 156 -1.97 -10.44 0.15
C ASN A 156 -3.01 -10.04 -0.90
N GLY A 157 -2.61 -9.37 -1.99
CA GLY A 157 -3.52 -8.99 -3.09
C GLY A 157 -4.20 -7.62 -2.94
N HIS A 158 -3.64 -6.72 -2.13
CA HIS A 158 -4.19 -5.37 -1.87
C HIS A 158 -4.60 -4.60 -3.14
N ASN A 159 -3.79 -4.63 -4.21
CA ASN A 159 -4.11 -3.94 -5.46
C ASN A 159 -5.38 -4.48 -6.14
N ALA A 160 -5.61 -5.79 -6.06
CA ALA A 160 -6.81 -6.40 -6.60
C ALA A 160 -8.03 -6.02 -5.75
N TYR A 161 -7.93 -6.15 -4.43
CA TYR A 161 -8.97 -5.74 -3.48
C TYR A 161 -9.40 -4.29 -3.70
N ARG A 162 -8.45 -3.35 -3.82
CA ARG A 162 -8.76 -1.94 -4.09
C ARG A 162 -9.60 -1.77 -5.35
N LYS A 163 -9.25 -2.46 -6.44
CA LYS A 163 -10.02 -2.38 -7.69
C LYS A 163 -11.40 -3.01 -7.54
N PHE A 164 -11.50 -4.14 -6.83
CA PHE A 164 -12.78 -4.81 -6.59
C PHE A 164 -13.71 -3.98 -5.70
N MET A 165 -13.16 -3.32 -4.66
CA MET A 165 -13.89 -2.35 -3.83
C MET A 165 -14.45 -1.20 -4.66
N GLU A 166 -13.65 -0.63 -5.56
CA GLU A 166 -14.07 0.44 -6.47
C GLU A 166 -15.24 -0.01 -7.36
N LEU A 167 -15.14 -1.20 -7.97
CA LEU A 167 -16.20 -1.78 -8.80
C LEU A 167 -17.48 -2.09 -8.00
N CYS A 168 -17.33 -2.37 -6.69
CA CYS A 168 -18.43 -2.61 -5.76
C CYS A 168 -18.91 -1.33 -5.05
N LYS A 169 -18.51 -0.14 -5.54
CA LYS A 169 -18.88 1.19 -4.99
C LYS A 169 -18.59 1.37 -3.50
N ILE A 170 -17.56 0.69 -3.00
CA ILE A 170 -17.07 0.87 -1.62
C ILE A 170 -16.16 2.10 -1.60
N ASN A 171 -16.46 3.06 -0.72
CA ASN A 171 -15.63 4.23 -0.51
C ASN A 171 -14.57 3.93 0.55
N ASN A 172 -13.32 3.71 0.13
CA ASN A 172 -12.19 3.57 1.05
C ASN A 172 -11.79 4.94 1.60
N VAL A 173 -12.06 5.19 2.89
CA VAL A 173 -12.03 6.56 3.46
C VAL A 173 -10.63 7.06 3.80
N ASN A 174 -9.61 6.21 3.72
CA ASN A 174 -8.24 6.61 4.03
C ASN A 174 -7.19 6.10 3.06
N GLN A 175 -6.12 6.90 2.95
CA GLN A 175 -4.96 6.59 2.14
C GLN A 175 -4.15 5.44 2.74
N GLU A 176 -3.59 4.61 1.86
CA GLU A 176 -2.99 3.31 2.20
C GLU A 176 -1.47 3.35 2.42
N TRP A 177 -0.79 4.47 2.12
CA TRP A 177 0.65 4.45 1.76
C TRP A 177 1.59 5.34 2.60
N THR A 178 1.24 5.69 3.83
CA THR A 178 2.10 6.59 4.60
C THR A 178 2.31 6.12 6.01
N THR A 179 3.54 5.73 6.31
CA THR A 179 4.01 5.31 7.63
C THR A 179 4.55 6.49 8.45
N GLN A 180 4.14 7.70 8.07
CA GLN A 180 4.62 8.96 8.63
C GLN A 180 3.44 9.76 9.21
N ASP A 181 3.41 9.93 10.53
CA ASP A 181 2.48 10.82 11.27
C ASP A 181 1.00 10.40 11.21
N ASP A 182 0.66 9.31 11.90
CA ASP A 182 -0.66 8.64 11.90
C ASP A 182 -1.87 9.54 12.23
N LYS A 183 -1.66 10.66 12.94
CA LYS A 183 -2.71 11.69 13.14
C LYS A 183 -3.11 12.29 11.80
N LYS A 184 -2.12 12.71 11.01
CA LYS A 184 -2.31 13.43 9.75
C LYS A 184 -2.61 12.50 8.58
N THR A 185 -2.19 11.25 8.67
CA THR A 185 -2.32 10.30 7.56
C THR A 185 -3.51 9.37 7.68
N HIS A 186 -4.00 9.10 8.89
CA HIS A 186 -5.12 8.18 9.10
C HIS A 186 -6.33 8.90 9.69
N TYR A 187 -6.23 9.37 10.94
CA TYR A 187 -7.42 9.90 11.62
C TYR A 187 -8.02 11.13 10.93
N ILE A 188 -7.23 12.16 10.63
CA ILE A 188 -7.74 13.41 10.03
C ILE A 188 -8.37 13.15 8.64
N PRO A 189 -7.72 12.43 7.72
CA PRO A 189 -8.33 12.08 6.44
C PRO A 189 -9.61 11.27 6.59
N CYS A 190 -9.63 10.22 7.43
CA CYS A 190 -10.84 9.45 7.73
C CYS A 190 -11.96 10.38 8.21
N TYR A 191 -11.67 11.24 9.19
CA TYR A 191 -12.64 12.14 9.79
C TYR A 191 -13.32 13.01 8.73
N HIS A 192 -12.54 13.65 7.86
CA HIS A 192 -13.08 14.48 6.78
C HIS A 192 -13.85 13.67 5.73
N ALA A 193 -13.31 12.52 5.30
CA ALA A 193 -13.94 11.68 4.29
C ALA A 193 -15.31 11.15 4.75
N LEU A 194 -15.41 10.74 6.01
CA LEU A 194 -16.64 10.25 6.63
C LEU A 194 -17.71 11.34 6.75
N LEU A 195 -17.32 12.58 7.08
CA LEU A 195 -18.25 13.72 7.11
C LEU A 195 -18.65 14.21 5.72
N THR A 196 -17.78 14.04 4.72
CA THR A 196 -18.06 14.47 3.34
C THR A 196 -18.97 13.47 2.62
N ASN A 197 -18.87 12.18 2.95
CA ASN A 197 -19.61 11.11 2.28
C ASN A 197 -20.43 10.26 3.26
N PRO A 198 -21.31 10.85 4.10
CA PRO A 198 -21.97 10.12 5.18
C PRO A 198 -22.94 9.03 4.69
N ASN A 199 -23.37 9.11 3.43
CA ASN A 199 -24.32 8.18 2.80
C ASN A 199 -23.64 7.13 1.89
N ALA A 200 -22.31 7.18 1.74
CA ALA A 200 -21.57 6.17 0.98
C ALA A 200 -21.36 4.91 1.82
N TYR A 201 -21.16 3.76 1.16
CA TYR A 201 -20.70 2.55 1.85
C TYR A 201 -19.22 2.72 2.20
N ASN A 202 -18.96 3.13 3.44
CA ASN A 202 -17.65 3.63 3.85
C ASN A 202 -16.84 2.52 4.53
N LEU A 203 -15.61 2.32 4.04
CA LEU A 203 -14.68 1.33 4.54
C LEU A 203 -13.43 1.99 5.11
N ILE A 204 -13.04 1.61 6.32
CA ILE A 204 -11.78 2.04 6.95
C ILE A 204 -10.71 0.97 6.74
N SER A 205 -9.60 1.36 6.11
CA SER A 205 -8.44 0.49 5.93
C SER A 205 -7.48 0.62 7.12
N VAL A 206 -7.20 -0.48 7.81
CA VAL A 206 -6.22 -0.53 8.91
C VAL A 206 -5.04 -1.40 8.49
N HIS A 207 -3.84 -0.83 8.40
CA HIS A 207 -2.60 -1.49 7.95
C HIS A 207 -1.78 -2.08 9.10
N GLU A 208 -0.90 -3.04 8.81
CA GLU A 208 -0.24 -3.90 9.80
C GLU A 208 0.98 -3.30 10.51
N TYR A 209 1.45 -2.16 10.04
CA TYR A 209 2.51 -1.39 10.67
C TYR A 209 2.04 -0.74 11.95
N PHE A 210 2.85 -0.80 13.00
CA PHE A 210 2.40 -0.40 14.32
C PHE A 210 3.28 0.66 14.96
N THR A 211 2.70 1.84 15.19
CA THR A 211 3.28 2.91 16.01
C THR A 211 2.32 3.29 17.14
N PRO A 212 2.77 4.01 18.19
CA PRO A 212 1.87 4.50 19.25
C PRO A 212 0.72 5.39 18.74
N SER A 213 0.92 6.13 17.64
CA SER A 213 -0.15 6.94 17.06
C SER A 213 -1.16 6.08 16.31
N HIS A 214 -0.71 5.01 15.64
CA HIS A 214 -1.60 4.03 15.00
C HIS A 214 -2.44 3.25 16.01
N ALA A 215 -1.86 2.93 17.17
CA ALA A 215 -2.58 2.34 18.29
C ALA A 215 -3.76 3.22 18.72
N LYS A 216 -3.53 4.54 18.83
CA LYS A 216 -4.58 5.52 19.09
C LYS A 216 -5.62 5.57 17.98
N PHE A 217 -5.20 5.59 16.71
CA PHE A 217 -6.15 5.56 15.59
C PHE A 217 -7.07 4.34 15.66
N CYS A 218 -6.52 3.14 15.89
CA CYS A 218 -7.29 1.91 16.05
C CYS A 218 -8.30 2.01 17.21
N ALA A 219 -7.87 2.53 18.37
CA ALA A 219 -8.74 2.69 19.54
C ALA A 219 -9.84 3.76 19.36
N LEU A 220 -9.73 4.64 18.36
CA LEU A 220 -10.74 5.65 18.03
C LEU A 220 -11.74 5.15 16.95
N ILE A 221 -11.61 3.90 16.49
CA ILE A 221 -12.63 3.23 15.68
C ILE A 221 -13.61 2.54 16.63
N ASP A 222 -14.66 3.28 17.02
CA ASP A 222 -15.57 2.90 18.11
C ASP A 222 -16.91 2.30 17.66
N LYS A 223 -17.37 2.57 16.42
CA LYS A 223 -18.62 2.00 15.91
C LYS A 223 -18.44 0.48 15.77
N LYS A 224 -19.44 -0.25 16.25
CA LYS A 224 -19.50 -1.70 16.08
C LYS A 224 -19.78 -2.06 14.62
N VAL A 225 -18.79 -2.61 13.94
CA VAL A 225 -18.86 -3.02 12.53
C VAL A 225 -18.08 -4.32 12.30
N PRO A 226 -18.38 -5.10 11.26
CA PRO A 226 -17.56 -6.24 10.88
C PRO A 226 -16.21 -5.80 10.27
N ALA A 227 -15.31 -6.74 10.10
CA ALA A 227 -14.08 -6.58 9.34
C ALA A 227 -13.89 -7.69 8.31
N ILE A 228 -13.18 -7.38 7.23
CA ILE A 228 -12.63 -8.37 6.28
C ILE A 228 -11.10 -8.40 6.42
N CYS A 229 -10.51 -9.58 6.26
CA CYS A 229 -9.07 -9.79 6.31
C CYS A 229 -8.65 -10.82 5.26
N ASN A 230 -7.92 -10.37 4.24
CA ASN A 230 -7.38 -11.23 3.21
C ASN A 230 -6.07 -11.85 3.68
N VAL A 231 -6.00 -13.19 3.68
CA VAL A 231 -4.87 -13.97 4.19
C VAL A 231 -4.30 -14.89 3.12
N ARG A 232 -3.06 -15.34 3.29
CA ARG A 232 -2.33 -16.19 2.35
C ARG A 232 -1.37 -17.06 3.13
N ASP A 233 -1.05 -18.23 2.57
CA ASP A 233 0.12 -19.01 2.98
C ASP A 233 1.36 -18.08 3.16
N PRO A 234 1.97 -18.04 4.37
CA PRO A 234 3.11 -17.18 4.64
C PRO A 234 4.32 -17.39 3.72
N ILE A 235 4.57 -18.61 3.25
CA ILE A 235 5.69 -18.89 2.33
C ILE A 235 5.38 -18.32 0.94
N GLU A 236 4.13 -18.39 0.50
CA GLU A 236 3.64 -17.72 -0.70
C GLU A 236 3.68 -16.18 -0.57
N THR A 237 3.51 -15.68 0.64
CA THR A 237 3.72 -14.26 0.97
C THR A 237 5.20 -13.87 0.82
N PHE A 238 6.13 -14.65 1.36
CA PHE A 238 7.58 -14.44 1.15
C PHE A 238 7.97 -14.52 -0.32
N LYS A 239 7.45 -15.51 -1.05
CA LYS A 239 7.65 -15.63 -2.50
C LYS A 239 7.28 -14.33 -3.21
N HIS A 240 6.10 -13.79 -2.91
CA HIS A 240 5.64 -12.56 -3.52
C HIS A 240 6.59 -11.40 -3.22
N PHE A 241 7.06 -11.26 -1.96
CA PHE A 241 7.97 -10.20 -1.58
C PHE A 241 9.36 -10.32 -2.23
N LEU A 242 9.94 -11.51 -2.24
CA LEU A 242 11.25 -11.74 -2.85
C LEU A 242 11.26 -11.48 -4.35
N ASN A 243 10.14 -11.74 -5.01
CA ASN A 243 9.94 -11.49 -6.44
C ASN A 243 9.35 -10.11 -6.73
N HIS A 244 9.12 -9.26 -5.71
CA HIS A 244 8.56 -7.94 -5.92
C HIS A 244 9.64 -7.01 -6.49
N LEU A 245 9.31 -6.34 -7.59
CA LEU A 245 10.19 -5.34 -8.18
C LEU A 245 10.38 -4.14 -7.24
N ASP A 246 11.62 -3.66 -7.18
CA ASP A 246 11.97 -2.37 -6.59
C ASP A 246 11.74 -1.25 -7.63
N SER A 247 12.19 -1.48 -8.87
CA SER A 247 11.94 -0.58 -9.99
C SER A 247 11.88 -1.32 -11.34
N TRP A 248 11.29 -0.66 -12.32
CA TRP A 248 11.35 -1.06 -13.73
C TRP A 248 11.58 0.19 -14.57
N ASP A 249 12.75 0.27 -15.21
CA ASP A 249 13.13 1.47 -15.94
C ASP A 249 12.65 1.36 -17.39
N CYS A 250 11.65 2.16 -17.74
CA CYS A 250 11.17 2.35 -19.10
C CYS A 250 11.81 3.61 -19.71
N THR A 251 12.49 3.46 -20.84
CA THR A 251 12.97 4.60 -21.64
C THR A 251 11.85 5.12 -22.55
N PRO A 252 11.97 6.33 -23.12
CA PRO A 252 11.04 6.80 -24.16
C PRO A 252 10.86 5.78 -25.29
N LEU A 253 11.95 5.12 -25.70
CA LEU A 253 11.94 4.10 -26.75
C LEU A 253 11.13 2.86 -26.36
N THR A 254 11.20 2.41 -25.10
CA THR A 254 10.36 1.28 -24.61
C THR A 254 8.87 1.59 -24.62
N LYS A 255 8.48 2.88 -24.64
CA LYS A 255 7.08 3.32 -24.63
C LYS A 255 6.57 3.68 -26.00
N ARG A 256 7.44 4.19 -26.88
CA ARG A 256 7.10 4.59 -28.24
C ARG A 256 8.25 4.27 -29.19
N PHE A 257 8.01 3.38 -30.13
CA PHE A 257 9.00 2.85 -31.08
C PHE A 257 8.41 2.74 -32.49
N ASN A 258 9.26 2.54 -33.50
CA ASN A 258 8.83 2.37 -34.90
C ASN A 258 9.15 0.97 -35.43
N LEU A 259 8.95 0.76 -36.73
CA LEU A 259 9.11 -0.53 -37.42
C LEU A 259 10.57 -0.96 -37.64
N THR A 260 11.56 -0.14 -37.25
CA THR A 260 12.99 -0.42 -37.45
C THR A 260 13.72 -0.76 -36.15
N CYS A 261 13.09 -0.54 -35.00
CA CYS A 261 13.70 -0.77 -33.70
C CYS A 261 14.07 -2.23 -33.45
N HIS A 262 15.19 -2.45 -32.76
CA HIS A 262 15.56 -3.78 -32.29
C HIS A 262 14.71 -4.20 -31.08
N TYR A 263 14.08 -5.39 -31.14
CA TYR A 263 13.14 -5.84 -30.11
C TYR A 263 13.72 -5.89 -28.69
N LYS A 264 15.00 -6.26 -28.54
CA LYS A 264 15.69 -6.36 -27.23
C LYS A 264 15.71 -5.03 -26.47
N ASP A 265 15.67 -3.91 -27.18
CA ASP A 265 15.77 -2.56 -26.62
C ASP A 265 14.39 -1.99 -26.24
N LEU A 266 13.32 -2.75 -26.49
CA LEU A 266 11.93 -2.37 -26.24
C LEU A 266 11.37 -2.92 -24.91
N PHE A 267 12.18 -3.60 -24.11
CA PHE A 267 11.80 -4.15 -22.82
C PHE A 267 12.46 -3.41 -21.65
N PRO A 268 11.80 -3.32 -20.49
CA PRO A 268 12.31 -2.55 -19.36
C PRO A 268 13.48 -3.29 -18.69
N THR A 269 14.39 -2.53 -18.11
CA THR A 269 15.34 -3.12 -17.16
C THR A 269 14.65 -3.29 -15.81
N LEU A 270 14.64 -4.53 -15.30
CA LEU A 270 14.02 -4.88 -14.03
C LEU A 270 15.03 -4.83 -12.88
N SER A 271 14.59 -4.32 -11.73
CA SER A 271 15.36 -4.26 -10.50
C SER A 271 14.55 -4.80 -9.33
N TYR A 272 15.21 -5.53 -8.44
CA TYR A 272 14.67 -6.15 -7.24
C TYR A 272 15.43 -5.65 -6.02
N ALA A 273 14.73 -5.48 -4.90
CA ALA A 273 15.35 -5.10 -3.64
C ALA A 273 16.11 -6.29 -3.06
N ALA A 274 17.34 -6.05 -2.62
CA ALA A 274 18.21 -7.06 -2.02
C ALA A 274 18.97 -6.51 -0.81
N CYS A 275 19.55 -7.39 -0.01
CA CYS A 275 20.36 -7.03 1.15
C CYS A 275 21.60 -7.91 1.30
N HIS A 276 22.59 -7.40 2.03
CA HIS A 276 23.71 -8.20 2.53
C HIS A 276 23.26 -8.98 3.77
N THR A 277 23.57 -10.29 3.84
CA THR A 277 23.14 -11.16 4.95
C THR A 277 23.72 -10.73 6.30
N GLU A 278 24.98 -10.25 6.31
CA GLU A 278 25.67 -9.75 7.52
C GLU A 278 25.11 -8.41 8.02
N ASN A 279 24.45 -7.65 7.15
CA ASN A 279 23.82 -6.39 7.48
C ASN A 279 22.52 -6.20 6.67
N PRO A 280 21.40 -6.83 7.08
CA PRO A 280 20.16 -6.82 6.31
C PRO A 280 19.56 -5.43 6.09
N SER A 281 19.95 -4.44 6.89
CA SER A 281 19.58 -3.03 6.70
C SER A 281 20.32 -2.34 5.54
N SER A 282 21.40 -2.94 5.04
CA SER A 282 22.15 -2.45 3.88
C SER A 282 21.53 -2.96 2.59
N LEU A 283 20.58 -2.19 2.06
CA LEU A 283 19.84 -2.52 0.84
C LEU A 283 20.62 -2.14 -0.43
N PHE A 284 20.45 -2.95 -1.48
CA PHE A 284 20.95 -2.67 -2.84
C PHE A 284 19.98 -3.19 -3.91
N SER A 285 20.18 -2.75 -5.15
CA SER A 285 19.37 -3.14 -6.31
C SER A 285 19.99 -4.31 -7.07
N SER A 286 19.22 -5.35 -7.33
CA SER A 286 19.63 -6.56 -8.07
C SER A 286 18.84 -6.71 -9.37
N LYS A 287 19.46 -7.25 -10.43
CA LYS A 287 18.77 -7.54 -11.71
C LYS A 287 17.88 -8.79 -11.67
N VAL A 288 18.04 -9.60 -10.62
CA VAL A 288 17.28 -10.83 -10.37
C VAL A 288 16.88 -10.88 -8.90
N PRO A 289 15.76 -11.53 -8.54
CA PRO A 289 15.41 -11.70 -7.14
C PRO A 289 16.45 -12.57 -6.43
N LEU A 290 16.80 -12.21 -5.19
CA LEU A 290 17.80 -12.93 -4.39
C LEU A 290 17.15 -13.52 -3.15
N ILE A 291 17.32 -14.83 -2.94
CA ILE A 291 16.76 -15.56 -1.80
C ILE A 291 17.27 -15.02 -0.45
N SER A 292 18.49 -14.49 -0.42
CA SER A 292 19.08 -13.83 0.75
C SER A 292 18.30 -12.60 1.22
N SER A 293 17.46 -12.01 0.36
CA SER A 293 16.61 -10.87 0.72
C SER A 293 15.54 -11.24 1.75
N LEU A 294 15.36 -12.54 2.05
CA LEU A 294 14.50 -13.01 3.13
C LEU A 294 14.95 -12.49 4.51
N TYR A 295 16.23 -12.15 4.67
CA TYR A 295 16.76 -11.52 5.89
C TYR A 295 16.20 -10.12 6.14
N ILE A 296 15.78 -9.38 5.10
CA ILE A 296 15.09 -8.08 5.26
C ILE A 296 13.82 -8.27 6.08
N TYR A 297 13.05 -9.30 5.72
CA TYR A 297 11.77 -9.59 6.34
C TYR A 297 11.92 -9.98 7.81
N SER A 298 12.91 -10.80 8.14
CA SER A 298 13.07 -11.29 9.50
C SER A 298 13.45 -10.16 10.47
N HIS A 299 14.41 -9.32 10.08
CA HIS A 299 14.96 -8.28 10.96
C HIS A 299 14.03 -7.09 11.15
N ALA A 300 13.24 -6.75 10.14
CA ALA A 300 12.51 -5.50 10.15
C ALA A 300 11.15 -5.54 9.47
N GLY A 301 10.63 -6.69 9.05
CA GLY A 301 9.38 -6.79 8.28
C GLY A 301 9.47 -6.12 6.90
N TRP A 302 8.32 -5.86 6.27
CA TRP A 302 8.31 -5.19 4.96
C TRP A 302 8.65 -3.70 5.11
N GLN A 303 9.50 -3.17 4.23
CA GLN A 303 9.99 -1.78 4.26
C GLN A 303 10.60 -1.33 5.60
N ASN A 304 11.27 -2.23 6.31
CA ASN A 304 11.91 -1.92 7.59
C ASN A 304 10.92 -1.57 8.72
N GLN A 305 9.66 -2.03 8.60
CA GLN A 305 8.63 -1.89 9.64
C GLN A 305 8.12 -3.24 10.13
N SER A 306 8.16 -3.42 11.46
CA SER A 306 7.68 -4.63 12.12
C SER A 306 6.23 -4.92 11.73
N ILE A 307 6.03 -6.08 11.11
CA ILE A 307 4.72 -6.65 10.84
C ILE A 307 4.15 -7.11 12.18
N SER A 308 3.09 -6.45 12.62
CA SER A 308 2.49 -6.68 13.94
C SER A 308 0.97 -6.81 13.80
N PHE A 309 0.52 -7.74 12.95
CA PHE A 309 -0.91 -8.00 12.69
C PHE A 309 -1.73 -8.03 13.99
N TYR A 310 -1.25 -8.82 14.97
CA TYR A 310 -1.89 -9.05 16.26
C TYR A 310 -2.11 -7.75 17.06
N LYS A 311 -1.20 -6.78 16.98
CA LYS A 311 -1.28 -5.54 17.77
C LYS A 311 -2.49 -4.71 17.41
N ARG A 312 -2.99 -4.74 16.17
CA ARG A 312 -4.21 -3.99 15.80
C ARG A 312 -5.43 -4.50 16.57
N LEU A 313 -5.54 -5.81 16.74
CA LEU A 313 -6.64 -6.45 17.45
C LEU A 313 -6.61 -6.16 18.96
N GLU A 314 -5.45 -5.79 19.51
CA GLU A 314 -5.34 -5.30 20.87
C GLU A 314 -6.09 -3.96 21.08
N TYR A 315 -6.29 -3.15 20.03
CA TYR A 315 -6.90 -1.82 20.12
C TYR A 315 -8.27 -1.72 19.40
N LEU A 316 -8.52 -2.54 18.38
CA LEU A 316 -9.82 -2.63 17.70
C LEU A 316 -10.81 -3.48 18.50
N LYS A 317 -11.43 -2.90 19.53
CA LYS A 317 -12.30 -3.64 20.47
C LYS A 317 -13.75 -3.82 20.01
N ASN A 318 -14.19 -3.04 19.03
CA ASN A 318 -15.60 -3.01 18.60
C ASN A 318 -15.87 -3.80 17.30
N LEU A 319 -15.00 -4.74 16.93
CA LEU A 319 -15.27 -5.62 15.80
C LEU A 319 -16.37 -6.63 16.16
N THR A 320 -17.39 -6.74 15.32
CA THR A 320 -18.46 -7.75 15.51
C THR A 320 -18.02 -9.14 15.05
N HIS A 321 -17.24 -9.19 13.97
CA HIS A 321 -16.74 -10.40 13.31
C HIS A 321 -15.54 -10.03 12.43
N ILE A 322 -14.65 -10.99 12.18
CA ILE A 322 -13.58 -10.87 11.17
C ILE A 322 -13.77 -11.98 10.14
N GLU A 323 -14.13 -11.60 8.91
CA GLU A 323 -14.21 -12.51 7.78
C GLU A 323 -12.83 -12.68 7.16
N TYR A 324 -12.21 -13.82 7.45
CA TYR A 324 -10.96 -14.23 6.80
C TYR A 324 -11.25 -14.79 5.41
N ILE A 325 -10.56 -14.24 4.41
CA ILE A 325 -10.70 -14.61 3.00
C ILE A 325 -9.34 -15.12 2.54
N ASP A 326 -9.25 -16.40 2.22
CA ASP A 326 -8.00 -16.97 1.72
C ASP A 326 -7.70 -16.42 0.31
N MET A 327 -6.41 -16.23 -0.01
CA MET A 327 -5.98 -15.75 -1.32
C MET A 327 -6.49 -16.63 -2.47
N SER A 328 -6.72 -17.92 -2.24
CA SER A 328 -7.30 -18.81 -3.25
C SER A 328 -8.74 -18.45 -3.61
N GLU A 329 -9.52 -17.81 -2.73
CA GLU A 329 -10.90 -17.36 -2.98
C GLU A 329 -10.96 -16.17 -3.94
N ILE A 330 -9.86 -15.43 -4.10
CA ILE A 330 -9.74 -14.34 -5.08
C ILE A 330 -8.86 -14.72 -6.28
N SER A 331 -8.74 -16.03 -6.54
CA SER A 331 -8.17 -16.53 -7.78
C SER A 331 -9.06 -16.18 -8.98
N LYS A 332 -8.49 -16.28 -10.19
CA LYS A 332 -9.15 -15.97 -11.46
C LYS A 332 -10.58 -16.52 -11.54
N ASP A 333 -10.78 -17.78 -11.20
CA ASP A 333 -12.07 -18.46 -11.40
C ASP A 333 -13.05 -18.28 -10.23
N LYS A 334 -12.62 -17.65 -9.13
CA LYS A 334 -13.41 -17.53 -7.89
C LYS A 334 -13.69 -16.09 -7.46
N ALA A 335 -12.83 -15.14 -7.85
CA ALA A 335 -12.88 -13.77 -7.34
C ALA A 335 -14.25 -13.10 -7.54
N PHE A 336 -14.87 -13.27 -8.70
CA PHE A 336 -16.18 -12.66 -8.98
C PHE A 336 -17.27 -13.15 -8.01
N ASP A 337 -17.39 -14.48 -7.87
CA ASP A 337 -18.41 -15.11 -7.02
C ASP A 337 -18.14 -14.84 -5.53
N THR A 338 -16.87 -14.80 -5.13
CA THR A 338 -16.47 -14.39 -3.77
C THR A 338 -16.94 -12.97 -3.48
N TRP A 339 -16.78 -12.03 -4.40
CA TRP A 339 -17.23 -10.65 -4.19
C TRP A 339 -18.75 -10.49 -4.23
N ILE A 340 -19.48 -11.34 -4.97
CA ILE A 340 -20.94 -11.44 -4.85
C ILE A 340 -21.34 -11.91 -3.44
N ARG A 341 -20.70 -12.98 -2.93
CA ARG A 341 -20.94 -13.48 -1.58
C ARG A 341 -20.70 -12.41 -0.52
N LEU A 342 -19.56 -11.71 -0.60
CA LEU A 342 -19.21 -10.65 0.32
C LEU A 342 -20.18 -9.46 0.24
N ALA A 343 -20.63 -9.09 -0.97
CA ALA A 343 -21.63 -8.03 -1.14
C ALA A 343 -22.94 -8.39 -0.44
N ASN A 344 -23.42 -9.63 -0.61
CA ASN A 344 -24.62 -10.11 0.06
C ASN A 344 -24.46 -10.17 1.59
N GLN A 345 -23.27 -10.57 2.06
CA GLN A 345 -22.97 -10.68 3.50
C GLN A 345 -22.86 -9.32 4.19
N PHE A 346 -22.28 -8.32 3.54
CA PHE A 346 -21.95 -7.02 4.14
C PHE A 346 -22.80 -5.85 3.64
N GLY A 347 -23.66 -6.07 2.64
CA GLY A 347 -24.63 -5.09 2.16
C GLY A 347 -24.06 -3.99 1.26
N PHE A 348 -22.89 -4.17 0.66
CA PHE A 348 -22.37 -3.24 -0.36
C PHE A 348 -22.87 -3.60 -1.77
N THR A 349 -22.59 -2.74 -2.76
CA THR A 349 -23.07 -2.98 -4.14
C THR A 349 -22.37 -4.20 -4.75
N PRO A 350 -23.08 -5.24 -5.22
CA PRO A 350 -22.45 -6.41 -5.82
C PRO A 350 -21.72 -6.05 -7.13
N PRO A 351 -20.69 -6.82 -7.51
CA PRO A 351 -20.01 -6.61 -8.78
C PRO A 351 -20.95 -6.87 -9.95
N LYS A 352 -20.78 -6.15 -11.04
CA LYS A 352 -21.60 -6.31 -12.25
C LYS A 352 -21.02 -7.38 -13.17
N LEU A 353 -21.89 -8.12 -13.86
CA LEU A 353 -21.48 -9.16 -14.80
C LEU A 353 -20.58 -8.63 -15.94
N GLU A 354 -20.82 -7.39 -16.39
CA GLU A 354 -19.99 -6.71 -17.40
C GLU A 354 -18.52 -6.56 -16.98
N ASP A 355 -18.24 -6.48 -15.67
CA ASP A 355 -16.91 -6.31 -15.11
C ASP A 355 -16.24 -7.64 -14.73
N LYS A 356 -16.91 -8.80 -14.93
CA LYS A 356 -16.41 -10.12 -14.50
C LYS A 356 -14.97 -10.39 -14.98
N TYR A 357 -14.64 -9.99 -16.20
CA TYR A 357 -13.31 -10.18 -16.76
C TYR A 357 -12.19 -9.46 -15.98
N ILE A 358 -12.51 -8.42 -15.20
CA ILE A 358 -11.56 -7.70 -14.34
C ILE A 358 -11.24 -8.55 -13.11
N PHE A 359 -12.25 -9.24 -12.56
CA PHE A 359 -12.09 -10.16 -11.43
C PHE A 359 -11.30 -11.41 -11.84
N GLU A 360 -11.49 -11.88 -13.08
CA GLU A 360 -10.74 -12.99 -13.67
C GLU A 360 -9.33 -12.57 -14.15
N GLY A 361 -9.05 -11.26 -14.20
CA GLY A 361 -7.84 -10.70 -14.76
C GLY A 361 -6.69 -10.56 -13.77
N ARG A 362 -5.45 -10.59 -14.28
CA ARG A 362 -4.27 -10.21 -13.48
C ARG A 362 -4.18 -8.69 -13.34
N ILE A 363 -4.41 -8.22 -12.11
CA ILE A 363 -4.34 -6.78 -11.77
C ILE A 363 -2.90 -6.36 -11.45
N ASN A 364 -2.21 -7.12 -10.60
CA ASN A 364 -0.84 -6.79 -10.18
C ASN A 364 0.20 -7.53 -11.03
N ASN A 365 1.19 -6.77 -11.48
CA ASN A 365 2.23 -7.18 -12.42
C ASN A 365 3.66 -6.96 -11.85
N ASN A 366 3.79 -6.63 -10.56
CA ASN A 366 5.04 -6.28 -9.88
C ASN A 366 6.10 -7.39 -9.80
N THR A 367 5.97 -8.46 -10.57
CA THR A 367 6.97 -9.53 -10.77
C THR A 367 7.64 -9.45 -12.14
N GLY A 368 7.39 -8.38 -12.92
CA GLY A 368 8.07 -8.09 -14.19
C GLY A 368 7.21 -8.27 -15.42
N GLU A 369 6.24 -9.18 -15.38
CA GLU A 369 5.37 -9.42 -16.54
C GLU A 369 4.52 -8.18 -16.84
N PHE A 370 4.35 -7.87 -18.11
CA PHE A 370 3.52 -6.77 -18.62
C PHE A 370 3.80 -5.36 -18.04
N MET A 371 4.97 -5.12 -17.43
CA MET A 371 5.27 -3.86 -16.73
C MET A 371 5.44 -2.66 -17.67
N HIS A 372 5.91 -2.88 -18.90
CA HIS A 372 6.11 -1.83 -19.89
C HIS A 372 4.83 -1.48 -20.66
N PHE A 373 3.77 -2.28 -20.62
CA PHE A 373 2.49 -1.90 -21.23
C PHE A 373 1.80 -0.73 -20.50
N PRO A 374 1.02 0.13 -21.19
CA PRO A 374 0.86 0.17 -22.64
C PRO A 374 2.09 0.74 -23.35
N VAL A 375 2.24 0.37 -24.64
CA VAL A 375 3.26 0.88 -25.56
C VAL A 375 2.65 1.27 -26.90
N VAL A 376 3.33 2.12 -27.67
CA VAL A 376 2.88 2.60 -28.97
C VAL A 376 3.90 2.24 -30.06
N LEU A 377 3.45 1.47 -31.05
CA LEU A 377 4.14 1.33 -32.33
C LEU A 377 3.69 2.48 -33.23
N TYR A 378 4.63 3.37 -33.59
CA TYR A 378 4.43 4.39 -34.60
C TYR A 378 4.88 3.87 -35.97
N ALA A 379 3.91 3.49 -36.79
CA ALA A 379 4.17 2.91 -38.10
C ALA A 379 4.10 3.97 -39.20
N HIS A 380 5.23 4.25 -39.86
CA HIS A 380 5.32 5.25 -40.91
C HIS A 380 5.77 4.62 -42.24
N PRO A 381 5.24 5.04 -43.41
CA PRO A 381 5.64 4.50 -44.72
C PRO A 381 7.16 4.53 -45.00
N ASN A 382 7.87 5.55 -44.50
CA ASN A 382 9.34 5.64 -44.61
C ASN A 382 10.10 4.47 -44.00
N ASP A 383 9.48 3.65 -43.14
CA ASP A 383 10.15 2.52 -42.48
C ASP A 383 9.97 1.19 -43.22
N ILE A 384 9.16 1.15 -44.29
CA ILE A 384 8.80 -0.10 -44.99
C ILE A 384 10.05 -0.81 -45.54
N GLU A 385 10.94 -0.07 -46.20
CA GLU A 385 12.10 -0.62 -46.91
C GLU A 385 13.38 -0.61 -46.05
N LYS A 386 13.31 -0.14 -44.79
CA LYS A 386 14.48 -0.01 -43.93
C LYS A 386 14.83 -1.34 -43.25
N THR A 387 16.09 -1.74 -43.36
CA THR A 387 16.61 -2.98 -42.77
C THR A 387 17.48 -2.76 -41.54
N THR A 388 17.87 -1.51 -41.27
CA THR A 388 18.64 -1.10 -40.09
C THR A 388 17.81 -0.15 -39.23
N GLU A 389 18.14 -0.08 -37.94
CA GLU A 389 17.47 0.84 -37.03
C GLU A 389 17.63 2.30 -37.50
N ASP A 390 16.52 3.01 -37.56
CA ASP A 390 16.43 4.43 -37.88
C ASP A 390 15.16 5.01 -37.23
N LEU A 391 15.36 5.89 -36.25
CA LEU A 391 14.30 6.45 -35.41
C LEU A 391 13.67 7.72 -36.01
N THR A 392 14.14 8.18 -37.18
CA THR A 392 13.74 9.46 -37.78
C THR A 392 12.23 9.54 -38.01
N SER A 393 11.58 8.42 -38.35
CA SER A 393 10.14 8.38 -38.57
C SER A 393 9.33 8.78 -37.35
N LEU A 394 9.84 8.61 -36.13
CA LEU A 394 9.14 8.98 -34.90
C LEU A 394 8.80 10.49 -34.84
N SER A 395 9.53 11.31 -35.59
CA SER A 395 9.36 12.78 -35.68
C SER A 395 8.60 13.24 -36.93
N LEU A 396 8.27 12.33 -37.85
CA LEU A 396 7.55 12.66 -39.08
C LEU A 396 6.04 12.68 -38.84
N LYS A 397 5.31 13.39 -39.72
CA LYS A 397 3.84 13.34 -39.76
C LYS A 397 3.38 12.26 -40.74
N GLY A 398 2.17 11.73 -40.55
CA GLY A 398 1.55 10.78 -41.48
C GLY A 398 1.80 9.31 -41.15
N GLY A 399 2.42 9.00 -40.01
CA GLY A 399 2.43 7.65 -39.44
C GLY A 399 1.18 7.37 -38.60
N ILE A 400 0.94 6.08 -38.36
CA ILE A 400 -0.23 5.53 -37.67
C ILE A 400 0.20 5.05 -36.29
N GLU A 401 -0.60 5.32 -35.26
CA GLU A 401 -0.34 4.87 -33.90
C GLU A 401 -1.09 3.59 -33.56
N ILE A 402 -0.32 2.54 -33.27
CA ILE A 402 -0.84 1.23 -32.85
C ILE A 402 -0.49 1.04 -31.38
N VAL A 403 -1.52 1.00 -30.54
CA VAL A 403 -1.37 0.84 -29.09
C VAL A 403 -1.42 -0.63 -28.73
N LEU A 404 -0.38 -1.14 -28.09
CA LEU A 404 -0.41 -2.45 -27.46
C LEU A 404 -0.67 -2.24 -25.96
N THR A 405 -1.69 -2.89 -25.43
CA THR A 405 -2.09 -2.79 -24.02
C THR A 405 -2.63 -4.12 -23.51
N LEU A 406 -3.11 -4.15 -22.27
CA LEU A 406 -3.82 -5.29 -21.72
C LEU A 406 -5.32 -4.98 -21.65
N LYS A 407 -6.18 -5.98 -21.84
CA LYS A 407 -7.65 -5.86 -21.79
C LYS A 407 -8.15 -5.11 -20.55
N GLN A 408 -7.54 -5.38 -19.40
CA GLN A 408 -7.87 -4.75 -18.12
C GLN A 408 -7.32 -3.32 -17.94
N ARG A 409 -6.42 -2.87 -18.82
CA ARG A 409 -5.83 -1.51 -18.83
C ARG A 409 -6.44 -0.60 -19.89
N ILE A 410 -7.40 -1.09 -20.69
CA ILE A 410 -8.11 -0.27 -21.68
C ILE A 410 -8.96 0.78 -20.95
N THR A 411 -8.73 2.05 -21.28
CA THR A 411 -9.49 3.17 -20.72
C THR A 411 -10.88 3.29 -21.34
N GLN A 412 -11.75 4.10 -20.73
CA GLN A 412 -13.07 4.37 -21.29
C GLN A 412 -12.97 5.07 -22.65
N GLU A 413 -12.11 6.09 -22.75
CA GLU A 413 -11.80 6.80 -24.01
C GLU A 413 -11.34 5.83 -25.11
N GLN A 414 -10.47 4.88 -24.76
CA GLN A 414 -10.00 3.87 -25.71
C GLN A 414 -11.13 2.95 -26.19
N ARG A 415 -12.07 2.58 -25.32
CA ARG A 415 -13.25 1.79 -25.74
C ARG A 415 -14.15 2.54 -26.73
N GLU A 416 -14.19 3.86 -26.64
CA GLU A 416 -15.06 4.71 -27.49
C GLU A 416 -14.38 5.10 -28.81
N SER A 417 -13.07 5.36 -28.78
CA SER A 417 -12.34 5.99 -29.89
C SER A 417 -11.41 5.04 -30.66
N TYR A 418 -11.18 3.83 -30.15
CA TYR A 418 -10.29 2.84 -30.76
C TYR A 418 -11.02 1.55 -31.11
N GLN A 419 -10.51 0.88 -32.14
CA GLN A 419 -10.91 -0.47 -32.51
C GLN A 419 -9.84 -1.47 -32.09
N ASP A 420 -10.28 -2.58 -31.49
CA ASP A 420 -9.45 -3.76 -31.25
C ASP A 420 -9.22 -4.50 -32.57
N ILE A 421 -7.97 -4.50 -33.02
CA ILE A 421 -7.53 -5.16 -34.26
C ILE A 421 -6.66 -6.39 -33.98
N THR A 422 -6.71 -6.95 -32.77
CA THR A 422 -5.87 -8.10 -32.39
C THR A 422 -6.06 -9.28 -33.33
N ASP A 423 -7.31 -9.70 -33.57
CA ASP A 423 -7.64 -10.83 -34.46
C ASP A 423 -7.42 -10.48 -35.95
N PHE A 424 -7.49 -9.20 -36.30
CA PHE A 424 -7.12 -8.74 -37.64
C PHE A 424 -5.61 -8.78 -37.88
N THR A 425 -4.82 -8.63 -36.81
CA THR A 425 -3.35 -8.59 -36.85
C THR A 425 -2.75 -9.99 -36.87
N PHE A 426 -3.30 -10.91 -36.08
CA PHE A 426 -2.80 -12.28 -35.93
C PHE A 426 -3.82 -13.32 -36.37
N GLU A 427 -3.43 -14.19 -37.30
CA GLU A 427 -4.28 -15.30 -37.77
C GLU A 427 -4.53 -16.35 -36.70
N THR A 428 -3.55 -16.58 -35.82
CA THR A 428 -3.67 -17.46 -34.66
C THR A 428 -3.82 -16.64 -33.38
N PRO A 429 -4.70 -17.04 -32.45
CA PRO A 429 -4.82 -16.36 -31.17
C PRO A 429 -3.49 -16.30 -30.42
N LEU A 430 -3.19 -15.14 -29.84
CA LEU A 430 -2.01 -14.96 -29.00
C LEU A 430 -2.01 -15.89 -27.79
N SER A 431 -0.82 -16.38 -27.41
CA SER A 431 -0.64 -17.15 -26.17
C SER A 431 -1.05 -16.37 -24.93
N TYR A 432 -0.88 -15.04 -24.96
CA TYR A 432 -1.34 -14.10 -23.93
C TYR A 432 -2.62 -13.42 -24.37
N ARG A 433 -3.76 -14.05 -24.05
CA ARG A 433 -5.11 -13.58 -24.42
C ARG A 433 -5.49 -12.26 -23.77
N GLU A 434 -4.70 -11.71 -22.85
CA GLU A 434 -4.90 -10.40 -22.24
C GLU A 434 -4.38 -9.27 -23.12
N ILE A 435 -3.43 -9.52 -24.02
CA ILE A 435 -2.84 -8.48 -24.88
C ILE A 435 -3.87 -8.02 -25.90
N ARG A 436 -3.93 -6.70 -26.11
CA ARG A 436 -4.84 -6.04 -27.03
C ARG A 436 -4.09 -5.05 -27.90
N ILE A 437 -4.40 -5.06 -29.19
CA ILE A 437 -3.84 -4.15 -30.19
C ILE A 437 -4.95 -3.21 -30.63
N LEU A 438 -4.78 -1.94 -30.34
CA LEU A 438 -5.78 -0.91 -30.59
C LEU A 438 -5.26 0.08 -31.63
N ILE A 439 -6.14 0.52 -32.51
CA ILE A 439 -5.92 1.61 -33.47
C ILE A 439 -7.07 2.60 -33.37
N LYS A 440 -6.83 3.90 -33.60
CA LYS A 440 -7.93 4.86 -33.66
C LYS A 440 -8.89 4.51 -34.80
N ASN A 441 -10.19 4.70 -34.55
CA ASN A 441 -11.23 4.40 -35.54
C ASN A 441 -10.99 5.11 -36.89
N GLU A 442 -10.54 6.36 -36.84
CA GLU A 442 -10.26 7.20 -38.03
C GLU A 442 -9.03 6.76 -38.85
N GLU A 443 -8.09 6.02 -38.24
CA GLU A 443 -6.83 5.61 -38.91
C GLU A 443 -6.95 4.22 -39.57
N LEU A 444 -7.99 3.44 -39.25
CA LEU A 444 -8.11 2.07 -39.73
C LEU A 444 -8.29 1.97 -41.26
N SER A 445 -9.07 2.86 -41.86
CA SER A 445 -9.26 2.90 -43.31
C SER A 445 -7.95 3.21 -44.03
N THR A 446 -7.18 4.18 -43.51
CA THR A 446 -5.84 4.54 -44.00
C THR A 446 -4.88 3.35 -43.93
N LEU A 447 -4.87 2.61 -42.81
CA LEU A 447 -4.06 1.41 -42.66
C LEU A 447 -4.44 0.34 -43.70
N LYS A 448 -5.74 0.06 -43.86
CA LYS A 448 -6.24 -0.96 -44.81
C LYS A 448 -5.91 -0.62 -46.26
N ALA A 449 -5.86 0.67 -46.61
CA ALA A 449 -5.50 1.12 -47.96
C ALA A 449 -3.99 0.96 -48.25
N ASN A 450 -3.12 0.90 -47.23
CA ASN A 450 -1.68 0.75 -47.39
C ASN A 450 -1.22 -0.69 -47.11
N ALA A 451 -1.41 -1.58 -48.09
CA ALA A 451 -1.11 -2.99 -47.96
C ALA A 451 0.35 -3.28 -47.54
N LYS A 452 1.33 -2.52 -48.07
CA LYS A 452 2.76 -2.70 -47.73
C LYS A 452 3.04 -2.38 -46.26
N LEU A 453 2.52 -1.24 -45.79
CA LEU A 453 2.68 -0.84 -44.39
C LEU A 453 2.00 -1.83 -43.45
N LEU A 454 0.78 -2.28 -43.81
CA LEU A 454 0.05 -3.28 -43.04
C LEU A 454 0.82 -4.59 -42.91
N THR A 455 1.38 -5.11 -44.00
CA THR A 455 2.23 -6.31 -43.95
C THR A 455 3.43 -6.11 -43.02
N ARG A 456 4.14 -4.98 -43.16
CA ARG A 456 5.30 -4.66 -42.32
C ARG A 456 4.94 -4.56 -40.83
N ILE A 457 3.78 -3.97 -40.51
CA ILE A 457 3.24 -3.90 -39.15
C ILE A 457 2.99 -5.29 -38.59
N LYS A 458 2.31 -6.16 -39.34
CA LYS A 458 2.00 -7.54 -38.89
C LYS A 458 3.28 -8.33 -38.60
N GLU A 459 4.26 -8.26 -39.50
CA GLU A 459 5.57 -8.89 -39.32
C GLU A 459 6.30 -8.37 -38.08
N PHE A 460 6.36 -7.05 -37.91
CA PHE A 460 7.03 -6.44 -36.76
C PHE A 460 6.34 -6.85 -35.45
N LEU A 461 5.01 -6.81 -35.40
CA LEU A 461 4.25 -7.18 -34.20
C LEU A 461 4.40 -8.66 -33.87
N ALA A 462 4.46 -9.55 -34.88
CA ALA A 462 4.77 -10.96 -34.65
C ALA A 462 6.17 -11.16 -34.03
N GLY A 463 7.19 -10.46 -34.57
CA GLY A 463 8.54 -10.49 -34.01
C GLY A 463 8.61 -9.90 -32.59
N TYR A 464 7.89 -8.81 -32.34
CA TYR A 464 7.78 -8.18 -31.03
C TYR A 464 7.17 -9.15 -29.99
N ILE A 465 6.07 -9.81 -30.33
CA ILE A 465 5.43 -10.80 -29.44
C ILE A 465 6.34 -11.99 -29.19
N ALA A 466 7.06 -12.49 -30.20
CA ALA A 466 8.04 -13.56 -30.03
C ALA A 466 9.19 -13.15 -29.11
N ALA A 467 9.74 -11.94 -29.28
CA ALA A 467 10.76 -11.40 -28.39
C ALA A 467 10.23 -11.23 -26.97
N TYR A 468 8.98 -10.81 -26.83
CA TYR A 468 8.33 -10.67 -25.53
C TYR A 468 8.11 -12.01 -24.83
N HIS A 469 7.79 -13.07 -25.58
CA HIS A 469 7.71 -14.44 -25.02
C HIS A 469 9.06 -14.87 -24.41
N ASN A 470 10.17 -14.58 -25.10
CA ASN A 470 11.50 -14.88 -24.59
C ASN A 470 11.83 -14.08 -23.32
N GLU A 471 11.47 -12.80 -23.29
CA GLU A 471 11.68 -11.97 -22.11
C GLU A 471 10.85 -12.45 -20.91
N LEU A 472 9.59 -12.84 -21.13
CA LEU A 472 8.76 -13.43 -20.08
C LEU A 472 9.30 -14.78 -19.58
N ALA A 473 9.85 -15.62 -20.47
CA ALA A 473 10.50 -16.87 -20.08
C ALA A 473 11.73 -16.60 -19.20
N ARG A 474 12.56 -15.61 -19.57
CA ARG A 474 13.72 -15.17 -18.78
C ARG A 474 13.30 -14.67 -17.40
N ILE A 475 12.26 -13.85 -17.31
CA ILE A 475 11.72 -13.34 -16.04
C ILE A 475 11.27 -14.52 -15.17
N LYS A 476 10.41 -15.39 -15.71
CA LYS A 476 9.86 -16.54 -14.97
C LYS A 476 10.92 -17.51 -14.48
N ALA A 477 11.96 -17.77 -15.28
CA ALA A 477 13.06 -18.65 -14.90
C ALA A 477 13.91 -18.08 -13.74
N ALA A 478 13.89 -16.76 -13.54
CA ALA A 478 14.61 -16.12 -12.43
C ALA A 478 13.77 -16.02 -11.15
N LEU A 479 12.44 -16.20 -11.21
CA LEU A 479 11.58 -16.05 -10.05
C LEU A 479 11.82 -17.15 -9.02
N ILE A 480 11.88 -16.75 -7.76
CA ILE A 480 11.99 -17.64 -6.61
C ILE A 480 10.65 -18.36 -6.38
N THR A 481 10.69 -19.65 -6.09
CA THR A 481 9.52 -20.47 -5.78
C THR A 481 9.35 -20.69 -4.27
N PRO A 482 8.18 -21.15 -3.78
CA PRO A 482 8.03 -21.55 -2.38
C PRO A 482 9.00 -22.66 -1.98
N GLN A 483 9.27 -23.60 -2.88
CA GLN A 483 10.22 -24.69 -2.67
C GLN A 483 11.64 -24.16 -2.44
N ASP A 484 12.10 -23.21 -3.25
CA ASP A 484 13.43 -22.60 -3.06
C ASP A 484 13.56 -21.97 -1.66
N ILE A 485 12.50 -21.33 -1.17
CA ILE A 485 12.45 -20.76 0.19
C ILE A 485 12.54 -21.85 1.26
N LEU A 486 11.78 -22.93 1.11
CA LEU A 486 11.80 -24.05 2.06
C LEU A 486 13.16 -24.76 2.09
N GLU A 487 13.75 -25.02 0.92
CA GLU A 487 15.08 -25.61 0.79
C GLU A 487 16.16 -24.72 1.38
N TYR A 488 16.09 -23.42 1.12
CA TYR A 488 16.97 -22.43 1.74
C TYR A 488 16.83 -22.45 3.26
N LEU A 489 15.61 -22.33 3.78
CA LEU A 489 15.37 -22.33 5.22
C LEU A 489 15.67 -23.67 5.88
N LYS A 490 15.76 -24.79 5.17
CA LYS A 490 16.10 -26.10 5.73
C LYS A 490 17.57 -26.23 6.11
N LYS A 491 18.48 -25.48 5.47
CA LYS A 491 19.91 -25.53 5.74
C LYS A 491 20.26 -25.06 7.16
N ASP A 492 21.32 -25.61 7.73
CA ASP A 492 21.74 -25.32 9.11
C ASP A 492 22.27 -23.90 9.29
N GLU A 493 22.96 -23.36 8.29
CA GLU A 493 23.45 -21.97 8.28
C GLU A 493 22.32 -20.93 8.42
N HIS A 494 21.08 -21.29 8.08
CA HIS A 494 19.90 -20.42 8.18
C HIS A 494 19.01 -20.74 9.40
N LYS A 495 19.50 -21.51 10.39
CA LYS A 495 18.73 -21.90 11.59
C LYS A 495 18.19 -20.71 12.38
N ASN A 496 18.98 -19.64 12.53
CA ASN A 496 18.55 -18.44 13.26
C ASN A 496 17.43 -17.69 12.53
N LEU A 497 17.57 -17.51 11.21
CA LEU A 497 16.55 -16.91 10.35
C LEU A 497 15.24 -17.71 10.42
N ARG A 498 15.33 -19.04 10.31
CA ARG A 498 14.19 -19.96 10.41
C ARG A 498 13.47 -19.81 11.76
N LYS A 499 14.22 -19.75 12.87
CA LYS A 499 13.66 -19.57 14.22
C LYS A 499 12.92 -18.23 14.34
N GLU A 500 13.54 -17.14 13.90
CA GLU A 500 12.94 -15.80 13.91
C GLU A 500 11.64 -15.73 13.09
N ILE A 501 11.65 -16.29 11.88
CA ILE A 501 10.45 -16.40 11.04
C ILE A 501 9.35 -17.19 11.77
N LYS A 502 9.67 -18.34 12.37
CA LYS A 502 8.70 -19.16 13.11
C LYS A 502 8.04 -18.38 14.25
N GLU A 503 8.83 -17.66 15.04
CA GLU A 503 8.35 -16.87 16.18
C GLU A 503 7.44 -15.71 15.74
N ASN A 504 7.78 -15.04 14.64
CA ASN A 504 6.98 -13.95 14.08
C ASN A 504 5.66 -14.46 13.48
N LEU A 505 5.68 -15.60 12.79
CA LEU A 505 4.47 -16.21 12.23
C LEU A 505 3.54 -16.73 13.31
N ALA A 506 4.06 -17.34 14.38
CA ALA A 506 3.24 -17.83 15.49
C ALA A 506 2.34 -16.73 16.09
N LYS A 507 2.86 -15.51 16.26
CA LYS A 507 2.07 -14.37 16.74
C LYS A 507 1.11 -13.82 15.69
N SER A 508 1.55 -13.77 14.44
CA SER A 508 0.77 -13.12 13.37
C SER A 508 -0.42 -13.96 12.92
N LEU A 509 -0.34 -15.28 13.07
CA LEU A 509 -1.35 -16.22 12.62
C LEU A 509 -2.30 -16.68 13.73
N GLU A 510 -2.05 -16.30 14.99
CA GLU A 510 -2.82 -16.79 16.15
C GLU A 510 -4.34 -16.62 15.99
N ASP A 511 -4.80 -15.42 15.59
CA ASP A 511 -6.24 -15.16 15.48
C ASP A 511 -6.90 -15.96 14.34
N VAL A 512 -6.26 -16.03 13.16
CA VAL A 512 -6.79 -16.80 12.02
C VAL A 512 -6.74 -18.30 12.30
N GLN A 513 -5.69 -18.79 12.96
CA GLN A 513 -5.59 -20.20 13.33
C GLN A 513 -6.69 -20.61 14.34
N ASN A 514 -7.03 -19.73 15.27
CA ASN A 514 -8.09 -20.00 16.26
C ASN A 514 -9.50 -19.91 15.65
N LYS A 515 -9.75 -18.98 14.73
CA LYS A 515 -11.09 -18.74 14.17
C LYS A 515 -11.39 -19.48 12.88
N ARG A 516 -10.36 -19.73 12.08
CA ARG A 516 -10.41 -20.39 10.76
C ARG A 516 -9.22 -21.35 10.58
N PRO A 517 -9.10 -22.38 11.43
CA PRO A 517 -8.05 -23.39 11.30
C PRO A 517 -8.07 -24.06 9.92
N ASP A 518 -9.26 -24.20 9.32
CA ASP A 518 -9.46 -24.75 7.98
C ASP A 518 -8.65 -24.00 6.90
N ILE A 519 -8.53 -22.67 7.00
CA ILE A 519 -7.68 -21.88 6.10
C ILE A 519 -6.22 -22.23 6.31
N VAL A 520 -5.75 -22.22 7.57
CA VAL A 520 -4.33 -22.45 7.90
C VAL A 520 -3.88 -23.87 7.57
N GLU A 521 -4.76 -24.86 7.77
CA GLU A 521 -4.52 -26.26 7.41
C GLU A 521 -4.41 -26.46 5.90
N SER A 522 -5.11 -25.65 5.10
CA SER A 522 -5.05 -25.70 3.63
C SER A 522 -3.70 -25.20 3.06
N TRP A 523 -2.91 -24.47 3.84
CA TRP A 523 -1.65 -23.85 3.40
C TRP A 523 -0.49 -24.84 3.31
N LYS A 524 -0.41 -25.53 2.16
CA LYS A 524 0.58 -26.56 1.87
C LYS A 524 2.01 -26.20 2.29
N TYR A 525 2.50 -25.01 1.92
CA TYR A 525 3.90 -24.65 2.12
C TYR A 525 4.19 -24.25 3.56
N TYR A 526 3.23 -23.60 4.21
CA TYR A 526 3.31 -23.34 5.64
C TYR A 526 3.37 -24.64 6.46
N GLN A 527 2.55 -25.64 6.12
CA GLN A 527 2.60 -26.94 6.79
C GLN A 527 3.96 -27.64 6.61
N GLU A 528 4.60 -27.49 5.44
CA GLU A 528 5.95 -28.00 5.21
C GLU A 528 7.01 -27.25 6.04
N PHE A 529 6.91 -25.92 6.10
CA PHE A 529 7.77 -25.09 6.94
C PHE A 529 7.70 -25.47 8.42
N VAL A 530 6.50 -25.74 8.94
CA VAL A 530 6.29 -26.20 10.34
C VAL A 530 7.03 -27.52 10.58
N LYS A 531 6.97 -28.48 9.65
CA LYS A 531 7.70 -29.76 9.74
C LYS A 531 9.22 -29.55 9.76
N ILE A 532 9.76 -28.66 8.92
CA ILE A 532 11.18 -28.31 8.91
C ILE A 532 11.59 -27.74 10.28
N CYS A 533 10.74 -26.89 10.87
CA CYS A 533 11.00 -26.31 12.19
C CYS A 533 10.94 -27.31 13.36
N GLN A 534 10.27 -28.45 13.20
CA GLN A 534 10.19 -29.51 14.22
C GLN A 534 11.40 -30.45 14.18
N LYS A 535 11.88 -30.81 12.98
CA LYS A 535 12.97 -31.77 12.79
C LYS A 535 14.34 -31.32 13.31
N ASN A 536 14.57 -30.01 13.43
CA ASN A 536 15.87 -29.43 13.83
C ASN A 536 15.90 -28.92 15.29
N LEU A 537 14.92 -29.34 16.10
CA LEU A 537 14.86 -29.15 17.57
C LEU A 537 15.31 -30.40 18.34
N GLN A 538 15.49 -31.52 17.65
CA GLN A 538 16.30 -32.67 18.08
C GLN A 538 17.73 -32.46 17.57
#